data_AF-A0A4P7KXF1-F1
#
_entry.id   AF-A0A4P7KXF1-F1
#
_cell.length_a   1.000
_cell.length_b   1.000
_cell.length_c   1.000
_cell.angle_alpha   90.00
_cell.angle_beta   90.00
_cell.angle_gamma   90.00
#
_symmetry.space_group_name_H-M   'P 1'
#
loop_
_entity.id
_entity.type
_entity.pdbx_description
1 polymer ?
#
loop_
_entity_poly.entity_id
_entity_poly.type
_entity_poly.pdbx_seq_one_letter_code
_entity_poly.pdbx_strand_id
1 'polypeptide(L)'
;MRSFDSLGITIFSYNPINCLASGTFAIIRPGAVTFNAQFQRYWKVHFAKKTRGAWHNVKYLGRYLKRPPISASQLKHYSGGTVVHHYYDHHSQQYRRQTLSQEEMIRRYVSHIPARHFKMIRYYGFLANRKRGCLLPKVYEALDMISPNVPEKPGFGALIKGFLNTDPYQCILCGNRLRFMSAEKGIHAVTLLSERRDKMVKKRWLQTAA
;
A
#
# COMPACT_ATOMS: atom_id res chain seq x y z
N MET A 1 13.73 -6.77 11.63
CA MET A 1 14.32 -7.42 10.45
C MET A 1 14.29 -8.91 10.71
N ARG A 2 13.17 -9.56 10.39
CA ARG A 2 13.00 -11.01 10.26
C ARG A 2 11.81 -11.17 9.30
N SER A 3 12.12 -11.44 8.04
CA SER A 3 11.15 -11.80 7.02
C SER A 3 10.59 -13.16 7.40
N PHE A 4 9.37 -13.17 7.93
CA PHE A 4 8.56 -14.37 8.07
C PHE A 4 7.89 -14.62 6.71
N ASP A 5 8.66 -15.09 5.74
CA ASP A 5 8.16 -15.57 4.46
C ASP A 5 8.99 -16.80 4.09
N SER A 6 8.56 -17.97 4.53
CA SER A 6 8.72 -19.28 3.87
C SER A 6 8.49 -20.41 4.87
N LEU A 7 7.28 -20.95 4.88
CA LEU A 7 7.12 -22.38 5.11
C LEU A 7 7.72 -23.08 3.87
N GLY A 8 9.00 -23.41 3.95
CA GLY A 8 9.75 -24.12 2.92
C GLY A 8 10.30 -25.41 3.50
N ILE A 9 9.88 -26.54 2.95
CA ILE A 9 10.46 -27.85 3.23
C ILE A 9 11.85 -27.93 2.56
N THR A 10 12.79 -28.64 3.21
CA THR A 10 14.24 -28.62 2.96
C THR A 10 14.78 -30.02 2.62
N ILE A 11 15.97 -30.06 1.97
CA ILE A 11 17.00 -31.14 1.83
C ILE A 11 17.12 -31.77 0.41
N PHE A 12 18.29 -31.99 -0.26
CA PHE A 12 19.64 -31.36 -0.40
C PHE A 12 20.45 -32.05 -1.56
N SER A 13 21.46 -31.32 -2.11
CA SER A 13 22.69 -31.78 -2.84
C SER A 13 22.62 -32.13 -4.34
N TYR A 14 23.62 -31.89 -5.24
CA TYR A 14 25.07 -31.66 -5.14
C TYR A 14 25.59 -30.62 -6.19
N ASN A 15 26.68 -29.93 -5.83
CA ASN A 15 27.56 -29.03 -6.62
C ASN A 15 28.44 -29.84 -7.62
N PRO A 16 29.17 -29.26 -8.62
CA PRO A 16 29.99 -28.05 -8.49
C PRO A 16 30.10 -27.13 -9.74
N ILE A 17 30.63 -25.91 -9.54
CA ILE A 17 31.67 -25.22 -10.35
C ILE A 17 31.42 -23.71 -10.42
N ASN A 18 32.37 -23.01 -9.82
CA ASN A 18 32.62 -21.58 -9.78
C ASN A 18 32.33 -20.81 -11.07
N CYS A 19 31.82 -19.58 -10.92
CA CYS A 19 32.34 -18.41 -11.65
C CYS A 19 31.93 -17.13 -10.90
N LEU A 20 32.91 -16.51 -10.23
CA LEU A 20 32.81 -15.16 -9.68
C LEU A 20 32.73 -14.15 -10.83
N ALA A 21 31.68 -13.33 -10.85
CA ALA A 21 31.64 -12.13 -11.66
C ALA A 21 31.25 -10.95 -10.77
N SER A 22 32.27 -10.27 -10.24
CA SER A 22 32.15 -8.94 -9.65
C SER A 22 31.90 -7.94 -10.78
N GLY A 23 30.62 -7.63 -11.03
CA GLY A 23 30.19 -6.58 -11.93
C GLY A 23 29.41 -5.52 -11.18
N THR A 24 30.01 -4.37 -10.91
CA THR A 24 29.31 -3.19 -10.40
C THR A 24 28.47 -2.61 -11.54
N PHE A 25 27.24 -3.09 -11.69
CA PHE A 25 26.25 -2.47 -12.56
C PHE A 25 25.60 -1.29 -11.82
N ALA A 26 26.09 -0.09 -12.10
CA ALA A 26 25.41 1.14 -11.72
C ALA A 26 24.13 1.28 -12.56
N ILE A 27 23.00 0.81 -12.01
CA ILE A 27 21.68 1.13 -12.55
C ILE A 27 21.40 2.60 -12.21
N ILE A 28 21.69 3.49 -13.16
CA ILE A 28 21.19 4.87 -13.14
C ILE A 28 19.67 4.76 -13.28
N ARG A 29 18.92 4.87 -12.16
CA ARG A 29 17.46 5.00 -12.20
C ARG A 29 17.12 6.43 -12.62
N PRO A 30 16.48 6.66 -13.78
CA PRO A 30 15.90 7.96 -14.09
C PRO A 30 14.65 8.11 -13.21
N GLY A 31 14.71 9.00 -12.22
CA GLY A 31 13.61 9.21 -11.27
C GLY A 31 14.04 9.49 -9.83
N ALA A 32 15.34 9.65 -9.56
CA ALA A 32 15.80 10.25 -8.32
C ALA A 32 15.55 11.77 -8.38
N VAL A 33 14.31 12.20 -8.12
CA VAL A 33 14.10 13.54 -7.57
C VAL A 33 14.84 13.52 -6.23
N THR A 34 16.05 14.07 -6.22
CA THR A 34 16.91 14.14 -5.06
C THR A 34 16.17 14.91 -3.98
N PHE A 35 15.80 14.22 -2.89
CA PHE A 35 15.18 14.82 -1.71
C PHE A 35 15.98 16.05 -1.22
N ASN A 36 17.31 16.06 -1.45
CA ASN A 36 18.19 17.19 -1.18
C ASN A 36 17.71 18.51 -1.81
N ALA A 37 17.20 18.52 -3.04
CA ALA A 37 16.72 19.74 -3.69
C ALA A 37 15.50 20.35 -2.97
N GLN A 38 14.67 19.52 -2.32
CA GLN A 38 13.54 19.99 -1.52
C GLN A 38 13.95 20.44 -0.11
N PHE A 39 14.99 19.83 0.47
CA PHE A 39 15.56 20.27 1.75
C PHE A 39 16.33 21.59 1.64
N GLN A 40 16.89 21.90 0.47
CA GLN A 40 17.59 23.18 0.24
C GLN A 40 16.68 24.36 -0.12
N ARG A 41 15.37 24.14 -0.25
CA ARG A 41 14.42 25.24 -0.42
C ARG A 41 14.27 26.00 0.90
N TYR A 42 14.21 27.33 0.81
CA TYR A 42 13.91 28.16 1.97
C TYR A 42 12.44 27.97 2.35
N TRP A 43 12.17 27.20 3.40
CA TRP A 43 10.81 26.96 3.87
C TRP A 43 10.32 28.20 4.62
N LYS A 44 9.24 28.83 4.14
CA LYS A 44 8.47 29.79 4.96
C LYS A 44 7.69 29.01 6.01
N VAL A 45 8.34 28.69 7.12
CA VAL A 45 7.70 28.00 8.25
C VAL A 45 7.07 29.04 9.17
N HIS A 46 5.79 29.33 8.96
CA HIS A 46 5.02 30.14 9.90
C HIS A 46 4.50 29.24 11.03
N PHE A 47 5.15 29.30 12.19
CA PHE A 47 4.62 28.71 13.42
C PHE A 47 3.58 29.65 14.01
N ALA A 48 2.29 29.34 13.78
CA ALA A 48 1.22 30.00 14.51
C ALA A 48 1.37 29.75 16.03
N LYS A 49 0.92 30.69 16.85
CA LYS A 49 0.88 30.54 18.32
C LYS A 49 0.18 29.22 18.69
N LYS A 50 0.70 28.53 19.71
CA LYS A 50 0.13 27.27 20.20
C LYS A 50 -1.37 27.45 20.51
N THR A 51 -2.22 26.77 19.75
CA THR A 51 -3.66 26.76 20.01
C THR A 51 -3.94 26.12 21.37
N ARG A 52 -4.81 26.73 22.19
CA ARG A 52 -5.32 26.09 23.42
C ARG A 52 -6.24 24.92 23.01
N GLY A 53 -5.77 23.69 23.20
CA GLY A 53 -6.55 22.47 22.92
C GLY A 53 -5.95 21.58 21.83
N ALA A 54 -4.94 20.77 22.18
CA ALA A 54 -4.31 19.81 21.27
C ALA A 54 -5.33 18.84 20.63
N TRP A 55 -6.34 18.41 21.40
CA TRP A 55 -7.41 17.55 20.93
C TRP A 55 -8.23 18.16 19.78
N HIS A 56 -8.48 19.47 19.82
CA HIS A 56 -9.20 20.16 18.74
C HIS A 56 -8.39 20.15 17.44
N ASN A 57 -7.08 20.41 17.54
CA ASN A 57 -6.17 20.37 16.39
C ASN A 57 -6.06 18.96 15.80
N VAL A 58 -5.93 17.92 16.62
CA VAL A 58 -5.89 16.53 16.16
C VAL A 58 -7.21 16.14 15.48
N LYS A 59 -8.36 16.51 16.06
CA LYS A 59 -9.68 16.28 15.48
C LYS A 59 -9.86 17.03 14.15
N TYR A 60 -9.36 18.25 14.07
CA TYR A 60 -9.33 19.06 12.84
C TYR A 60 -8.49 18.38 11.76
N LEU A 61 -7.21 18.07 12.03
CA LEU A 61 -6.32 17.37 11.09
C LEU A 61 -6.88 16.03 10.63
N GLY A 62 -7.42 15.23 11.55
CA GLY A 62 -8.02 13.93 11.24
C GLY A 62 -9.20 14.03 10.27
N ARG A 63 -10.01 15.09 10.36
CA ARG A 63 -11.10 15.35 9.40
C ARG A 63 -10.56 15.69 8.02
N TYR A 64 -9.44 16.40 7.91
CA TYR A 64 -8.86 16.79 6.63
C TYR A 64 -8.19 15.63 5.89
N LEU A 65 -7.51 14.73 6.59
CA LEU A 65 -6.80 13.61 5.96
C LEU A 65 -7.72 12.60 5.23
N LYS A 66 -8.98 12.48 5.67
CA LYS A 66 -9.93 11.49 5.13
C LYS A 66 -10.96 12.09 4.15
N ARG A 67 -11.09 13.40 4.09
CA ARG A 67 -12.13 14.06 3.29
C ARG A 67 -11.68 14.24 1.83
N PRO A 68 -12.63 14.16 0.87
CA PRO A 68 -12.35 14.60 -0.48
C PRO A 68 -11.97 16.10 -0.47
N PRO A 69 -11.17 16.56 -1.44
CA PRO A 69 -10.65 17.94 -1.46
C PRO A 69 -11.75 19.00 -1.55
N ILE A 70 -12.89 18.65 -2.14
CA ILE A 70 -14.09 19.48 -2.18
C ILE A 70 -15.24 18.66 -1.59
N SER A 71 -15.98 19.27 -0.67
CA SER A 71 -17.16 18.65 -0.08
C SER A 71 -18.38 18.77 -1.01
N ALA A 72 -19.26 17.77 -1.00
CA ALA A 72 -20.48 17.81 -1.83
C ALA A 72 -21.37 19.03 -1.54
N SER A 73 -21.41 19.52 -0.29
CA SER A 73 -22.16 20.72 0.08
C SER A 73 -21.65 21.98 -0.62
N GLN A 74 -20.37 22.02 -1.02
CA GLN A 74 -19.79 23.17 -1.72
C GLN A 74 -20.28 23.28 -3.16
N LEU A 75 -20.71 22.18 -3.79
CA LEU A 75 -21.26 22.17 -5.14
C LEU A 75 -22.72 22.64 -5.11
N LYS A 76 -23.04 23.74 -5.80
CA LYS A 76 -24.38 24.35 -5.78
C LYS A 76 -25.19 24.04 -7.03
N HIS A 77 -24.55 24.13 -8.21
CA HIS A 77 -25.24 23.93 -9.48
C HIS A 77 -24.30 23.31 -10.50
N TYR A 78 -24.86 22.47 -11.38
CA TYR A 78 -24.18 21.89 -12.52
C TYR A 78 -25.03 22.08 -13.77
N SER A 79 -24.51 22.80 -14.77
CA SER A 79 -25.24 23.14 -15.99
C SER A 79 -24.71 22.40 -17.22
N GLY A 80 -24.30 21.14 -17.06
CA GLY A 80 -23.85 20.28 -18.18
C GLY A 80 -22.49 20.63 -18.78
N GLY A 81 -21.74 21.57 -18.17
CA GLY A 81 -20.42 22.01 -18.64
C GLY A 81 -19.77 23.05 -17.71
N THR A 82 -20.59 23.74 -16.90
CA THR A 82 -20.13 24.62 -15.83
C THR A 82 -20.55 24.10 -14.45
N VAL A 83 -19.61 24.20 -13.51
CA VAL A 83 -19.81 23.82 -12.10
C VAL A 83 -19.70 25.08 -11.26
N VAL A 84 -20.75 25.37 -10.50
CA VAL A 84 -20.79 26.48 -9.56
C VAL A 84 -20.55 25.93 -8.16
N HIS A 85 -19.44 26.33 -7.55
CA HIS A 85 -19.13 25.97 -6.17
C HIS A 85 -19.01 27.21 -5.28
N HIS A 86 -19.36 27.05 -4.01
CA HIS A 86 -19.19 28.08 -2.99
C HIS A 86 -18.01 27.70 -2.08
N TYR A 87 -17.19 28.68 -1.72
CA TYR A 87 -16.10 28.47 -0.76
C TYR A 87 -16.00 29.67 0.18
N TYR A 88 -15.37 29.44 1.32
CA TYR A 88 -15.08 30.49 2.28
C TYR A 88 -13.71 31.09 1.94
N ASP A 89 -13.68 32.38 1.61
CA ASP A 89 -12.45 33.10 1.34
C ASP A 89 -11.89 33.63 2.68
N HIS A 90 -10.78 33.03 3.13
CA HIS A 90 -10.14 33.41 4.39
C HIS A 90 -9.50 34.80 4.36
N HIS A 91 -9.22 35.36 3.17
CA HIS A 91 -8.67 36.71 3.06
C HIS A 91 -9.75 37.78 3.19
N SER A 92 -10.87 37.60 2.49
CA SER A 92 -12.01 38.52 2.58
C SER A 92 -13.00 38.19 3.70
N GLN A 93 -12.82 37.05 4.40
CA GLN A 93 -13.68 36.53 5.46
C GLN A 93 -15.14 36.34 5.05
N GLN A 94 -15.39 36.12 3.75
CA GLN A 94 -16.73 36.01 3.17
C GLN A 94 -16.90 34.74 2.34
N TYR A 95 -18.15 34.27 2.24
CA TYR A 95 -18.49 33.18 1.33
C TYR A 95 -18.60 33.72 -0.10
N ARG A 96 -17.76 33.17 -0.99
CA ARG A 96 -17.74 33.51 -2.41
C ARG A 96 -18.22 32.33 -3.24
N ARG A 97 -18.76 32.67 -4.41
CA ARG A 97 -19.21 31.70 -5.41
C ARG A 97 -18.25 31.78 -6.58
N GLN A 98 -17.76 30.63 -7.04
CA GLN A 98 -16.90 30.51 -8.20
C GLN A 98 -17.52 29.55 -9.20
N THR A 99 -17.62 30.03 -10.44
CA THR A 99 -18.04 29.24 -11.59
C THR A 99 -16.78 28.75 -12.29
N LEU A 100 -16.67 27.44 -12.48
CA LEU A 100 -15.57 26.78 -13.18
C LEU A 100 -16.11 25.99 -14.37
N SER A 101 -15.29 25.76 -15.39
CA SER A 101 -15.58 24.74 -16.38
C SER A 101 -15.46 23.34 -15.77
N GLN A 102 -16.12 22.36 -16.39
CA GLN A 102 -16.03 20.96 -15.99
C GLN A 102 -14.59 20.45 -16.04
N GLU A 103 -13.84 20.78 -17.09
CA GLU A 103 -12.45 20.37 -17.27
C GLU A 103 -11.55 20.95 -16.19
N GLU A 104 -11.75 22.22 -15.82
CA GLU A 104 -10.95 22.86 -14.78
C GLU A 104 -11.23 22.23 -13.41
N MET A 105 -12.50 21.90 -13.12
CA MET A 105 -12.86 21.18 -11.90
C MET A 105 -12.17 19.81 -11.86
N ILE A 106 -12.23 19.03 -12.95
CA ILE A 106 -11.59 17.72 -13.03
C ILE A 106 -10.07 17.83 -12.85
N ARG A 107 -9.41 18.79 -13.50
CA ARG A 107 -7.97 19.03 -13.33
C ARG A 107 -7.61 19.30 -11.87
N ARG A 108 -8.40 20.12 -11.16
CA ARG A 108 -8.22 20.39 -9.73
C ARG A 108 -8.45 19.15 -8.86
N TYR A 109 -9.35 18.24 -9.23
CA TYR A 109 -9.53 16.98 -8.51
C TYR A 109 -8.37 16.02 -8.75
N VAL A 110 -7.93 15.87 -9.99
CA VAL A 110 -6.84 14.97 -10.37
C VAL A 110 -5.52 15.38 -9.72
N SER A 111 -5.28 16.68 -9.52
CA SER A 111 -4.06 17.14 -8.83
C SER A 111 -3.97 16.71 -7.35
N HIS A 112 -5.09 16.33 -6.72
CA HIS A 112 -5.11 15.76 -5.37
C HIS A 112 -4.85 14.26 -5.34
N ILE A 113 -4.92 13.57 -6.50
CA ILE A 113 -4.62 12.14 -6.58
C ILE A 113 -3.09 12.00 -6.57
N PRO A 114 -2.52 11.32 -5.57
CA PRO A 114 -1.09 11.15 -5.50
C PRO A 114 -0.60 10.30 -6.67
N ALA A 115 0.63 10.55 -7.13
CA ALA A 115 1.23 9.83 -8.24
C ALA A 115 1.25 8.31 -8.01
N ARG A 116 1.25 7.54 -9.10
CA ARG A 116 1.31 6.07 -9.04
C ARG A 116 2.56 5.65 -8.24
N HIS A 117 2.36 4.78 -7.25
CA HIS A 117 3.38 4.32 -6.28
C HIS A 117 3.82 5.34 -5.22
N PHE A 118 3.18 6.52 -5.14
CA PHE A 118 3.35 7.39 -3.99
C PHE A 118 2.75 6.71 -2.75
N LYS A 119 3.60 6.40 -1.77
CA LYS A 119 3.19 5.72 -0.55
C LYS A 119 2.59 6.74 0.40
N MET A 120 1.27 6.80 0.47
CA MET A 120 0.59 7.55 1.53
C MET A 120 0.92 6.93 2.90
N ILE A 121 1.22 7.77 3.89
CA ILE A 121 1.47 7.32 5.27
C ILE A 121 0.13 6.94 5.88
N ARG A 122 -0.17 5.64 5.94
CA ARG A 122 -1.40 5.13 6.56
C ARG A 122 -1.33 5.12 8.09
N TYR A 123 -0.15 4.83 8.63
CA TYR A 123 0.12 4.82 10.07
C TYR A 123 1.48 5.46 10.35
N TYR A 124 1.55 6.31 11.38
CA TYR A 124 2.77 7.00 11.79
C TYR A 124 3.11 6.71 13.25
N GLY A 125 4.33 7.04 13.67
CA GLY A 125 4.77 6.91 15.07
C GLY A 125 4.71 5.47 15.58
N PHE A 126 4.10 5.28 16.74
CA PHE A 126 3.94 3.97 17.38
C PHE A 126 2.96 3.04 16.65
N LEU A 127 2.11 3.56 15.76
CA LEU A 127 1.20 2.76 14.93
C LEU A 127 1.83 2.27 13.62
N ALA A 128 3.02 2.74 13.27
CA ALA A 128 3.70 2.31 12.04
C ALA A 128 3.96 0.80 12.04
N ASN A 129 3.59 0.08 10.97
CA ASN A 129 3.66 -1.40 10.90
C ASN A 129 4.99 -2.00 11.38
N ARG A 130 6.13 -1.36 11.07
CA ARG A 130 7.46 -1.84 11.49
C ARG A 130 7.69 -1.72 13.00
N LYS A 131 7.14 -0.68 13.64
CA LYS A 131 7.37 -0.36 15.06
C LYS A 131 6.21 -0.76 15.97
N ARG A 132 5.02 -1.03 15.39
CA ARG A 132 3.79 -1.34 16.12
C ARG A 132 3.97 -2.49 17.10
N GLY A 133 4.61 -3.58 16.69
CA GLY A 133 4.84 -4.72 17.58
C GLY A 133 5.65 -4.39 18.83
N CYS A 134 6.60 -3.45 18.74
CA CYS A 134 7.49 -3.10 19.86
C CYS A 134 6.98 -1.90 20.67
N LEU A 135 6.36 -0.91 20.01
CA LEU A 135 5.97 0.34 20.66
C LEU A 135 4.55 0.31 21.22
N LEU A 136 3.64 -0.47 20.62
CA LEU A 136 2.24 -0.52 21.07
C LEU A 136 2.08 -1.13 22.47
N PRO A 137 2.81 -2.21 22.86
CA PRO A 137 2.75 -2.73 24.23
C PRO A 137 3.16 -1.70 25.29
N LYS A 138 4.19 -0.90 25.01
CA LYS A 138 4.64 0.18 25.91
C LYS A 138 3.59 1.27 26.11
N VAL A 139 2.79 1.54 25.08
CA VAL A 139 1.67 2.50 25.17
C VAL A 139 0.54 1.92 26.01
N TYR A 140 0.24 0.62 25.90
CA TYR A 140 -0.77 -0.02 26.75
C TYR A 140 -0.35 -0.03 28.22
N GLU A 141 0.92 -0.34 28.50
CA GLU A 141 1.50 -0.28 29.84
C GLU A 141 1.42 1.14 30.43
N ALA A 142 1.82 2.15 29.68
CA ALA A 142 1.77 3.55 30.13
C ALA A 142 0.34 4.08 30.35
N LEU A 143 -0.66 3.48 29.71
CA LEU A 143 -2.07 3.85 29.83
C LEU A 143 -2.85 2.93 30.78
N ASP A 144 -2.18 1.97 31.43
CA ASP A 144 -2.80 0.94 32.29
C ASP A 144 -3.97 0.20 31.60
N MET A 145 -3.78 -0.11 30.32
CA MET A 145 -4.77 -0.80 29.50
C MET A 145 -4.44 -2.28 29.35
N ILE A 146 -5.46 -3.14 29.48
CA ILE A 146 -5.34 -4.56 29.16
C ILE A 146 -5.04 -4.70 27.67
N SER A 147 -3.90 -5.31 27.33
CA SER A 147 -3.56 -5.55 25.93
C SER A 147 -4.62 -6.49 25.30
N PRO A 148 -5.21 -6.13 24.15
CA PRO A 148 -6.19 -6.99 23.52
C PRO A 148 -5.56 -8.33 23.14
N ASN A 149 -6.24 -9.42 23.48
CA ASN A 149 -5.83 -10.76 23.09
C ASN A 149 -5.77 -10.82 21.56
N VAL A 150 -4.59 -11.11 21.01
CA VAL A 150 -4.42 -11.29 19.57
C VAL A 150 -4.91 -12.69 19.25
N PRO A 151 -6.02 -12.85 18.52
CA PRO A 151 -6.48 -14.19 18.16
C PRO A 151 -5.41 -14.91 17.37
N GLU A 152 -5.21 -16.19 17.67
CA GLU A 152 -4.33 -17.03 16.88
C GLU A 152 -4.80 -17.03 15.43
N LYS A 153 -3.86 -16.79 14.51
CA LYS A 153 -4.19 -16.82 13.08
C LYS A 153 -4.51 -18.27 12.71
N PRO A 154 -5.67 -18.55 12.10
CA PRO A 154 -5.98 -19.90 11.67
C PRO A 154 -4.91 -20.39 10.69
N GLY A 155 -4.42 -21.61 10.91
CA GLY A 155 -3.49 -22.25 9.99
C GLY A 155 -4.14 -22.53 8.63
N PHE A 156 -3.31 -22.87 7.64
CA PHE A 156 -3.76 -23.19 6.28
C PHE A 156 -4.91 -24.21 6.25
N GLY A 157 -4.81 -25.29 7.05
CA GLY A 157 -5.85 -26.31 7.11
C GLY A 157 -7.21 -25.78 7.56
N ALA A 158 -7.23 -24.93 8.61
CA ALA A 158 -8.46 -24.33 9.11
C ALA A 158 -9.08 -23.38 8.08
N LEU A 159 -8.25 -22.62 7.35
CA LEU A 159 -8.70 -21.73 6.27
C LEU A 159 -9.33 -22.51 5.10
N ILE A 160 -8.66 -23.56 4.62
CA ILE A 160 -9.17 -24.38 3.52
C ILE A 160 -10.44 -25.13 3.94
N LYS A 161 -10.46 -25.68 5.15
CA LYS A 161 -11.65 -26.32 5.69
C LYS A 161 -12.83 -25.35 5.78
N GLY A 162 -12.62 -24.12 6.24
CA GLY A 162 -13.66 -23.10 6.26
C GLY A 162 -14.14 -22.67 4.86
N PHE A 163 -13.26 -22.65 3.86
CA PHE A 163 -13.58 -22.21 2.50
C PHE A 163 -14.26 -23.30 1.66
N LEU A 164 -13.73 -24.52 1.67
CA LEU A 164 -14.19 -25.65 0.84
C LEU A 164 -15.10 -26.62 1.60
N ASN A 165 -15.32 -26.42 2.90
CA ASN A 165 -15.97 -27.35 3.81
C ASN A 165 -15.40 -28.78 3.78
N THR A 166 -14.16 -28.92 3.28
CA THR A 166 -13.44 -30.19 3.11
C THR A 166 -12.11 -30.06 3.85
N ASP A 167 -11.78 -31.05 4.68
CA ASP A 167 -10.50 -31.06 5.38
C ASP A 167 -9.37 -31.44 4.40
N PRO A 168 -8.39 -30.56 4.14
CA PRO A 168 -7.30 -30.86 3.20
C PRO A 168 -6.39 -32.00 3.68
N TYR A 169 -6.47 -32.39 4.95
CA TYR A 169 -5.71 -33.50 5.52
C TYR A 169 -6.52 -34.79 5.61
N GLN A 170 -7.70 -34.84 4.99
CA GLN A 170 -8.54 -36.04 4.96
C GLN A 170 -8.73 -36.53 3.52
N CYS A 171 -8.62 -37.84 3.31
CA CYS A 171 -8.88 -38.44 2.01
C CYS A 171 -10.39 -38.38 1.71
N ILE A 172 -10.76 -37.80 0.58
CA ILE A 172 -12.16 -37.72 0.12
C ILE A 172 -12.79 -39.09 -0.20
N LEU A 173 -11.98 -40.12 -0.46
CA LEU A 173 -12.46 -41.45 -0.82
C LEU A 173 -12.61 -42.38 0.38
N CYS A 174 -11.64 -42.39 1.30
CA CYS A 174 -11.61 -43.34 2.41
C CYS A 174 -11.72 -42.70 3.80
N GLY A 175 -11.76 -41.36 3.90
CA GLY A 175 -11.89 -40.66 5.18
C GLY A 175 -10.65 -40.71 6.09
N ASN A 176 -9.60 -41.43 5.70
CA ASN A 176 -8.36 -41.53 6.47
C ASN A 176 -7.54 -40.23 6.41
N ARG A 177 -6.75 -39.99 7.46
CA ARG A 177 -5.88 -38.81 7.56
C ARG A 177 -4.70 -38.95 6.58
N LEU A 178 -4.58 -38.00 5.67
CA LEU A 178 -3.46 -37.89 4.75
C LEU A 178 -2.18 -37.60 5.53
N ARG A 179 -1.12 -38.34 5.21
CA ARG A 179 0.22 -38.08 5.73
C ARG A 179 0.96 -37.23 4.71
N PHE A 180 1.58 -36.16 5.19
CA PHE A 180 2.47 -35.37 4.36
C PHE A 180 3.68 -36.24 3.95
N MET A 181 3.95 -36.33 2.65
CA MET A 181 5.08 -37.10 2.11
C MET A 181 6.24 -36.19 1.70
N SER A 182 5.97 -35.21 0.84
CA SER A 182 6.96 -34.25 0.36
C SER A 182 6.27 -32.99 -0.17
N ALA A 183 7.05 -31.92 -0.33
CA ALA A 183 6.62 -30.74 -1.07
C ALA A 183 7.74 -30.32 -2.01
N GLU A 184 7.39 -30.11 -3.26
CA GLU A 184 8.28 -29.60 -4.28
C GLU A 184 8.07 -28.10 -4.44
N LYS A 185 9.16 -27.35 -4.53
CA LYS A 185 9.08 -25.90 -4.72
C LYS A 185 8.72 -25.61 -6.17
N GLY A 186 7.52 -25.08 -6.39
CA GLY A 186 7.13 -24.56 -7.69
C GLY A 186 8.03 -23.40 -8.15
N ILE A 187 8.15 -23.24 -9.47
CA ILE A 187 8.80 -22.08 -10.08
C ILE A 187 8.06 -20.80 -9.64
N HIS A 188 8.81 -19.74 -9.32
CA HIS A 188 8.21 -18.48 -8.87
C HIS A 188 7.24 -17.93 -9.93
N ALA A 189 6.08 -17.40 -9.51
CA ALA A 189 5.04 -16.94 -10.43
C ALA A 189 5.54 -15.92 -11.46
N VAL A 190 6.52 -15.09 -11.10
CA VAL A 190 7.15 -14.12 -12.03
C VAL A 190 7.88 -14.85 -13.16
N THR A 191 8.62 -15.92 -12.85
CA THR A 191 9.36 -16.71 -13.83
C THR A 191 8.40 -17.48 -14.75
N LEU A 192 7.33 -18.06 -14.20
CA LEU A 192 6.29 -18.69 -15.02
C LEU A 192 5.61 -17.69 -15.97
N LEU A 193 5.37 -16.46 -15.50
CA LEU A 193 4.78 -15.39 -16.32
C LEU A 193 5.74 -14.88 -17.40
N SER A 194 7.03 -14.76 -17.10
CA SER A 194 8.03 -14.39 -18.12
C SER A 194 8.15 -15.48 -19.18
N GLU A 195 8.31 -16.74 -18.79
CA GLU A 195 8.37 -17.87 -19.73
C GLU A 195 7.12 -17.95 -20.61
N ARG A 196 5.94 -17.72 -20.03
CA ARG A 196 4.68 -17.71 -20.80
C ARG A 196 4.63 -16.55 -21.78
N ARG A 197 5.10 -15.36 -21.39
CA ARG A 197 5.21 -14.20 -22.29
C ARG A 197 6.19 -14.46 -23.43
N ASP A 198 7.35 -15.03 -23.11
CA ASP A 198 8.38 -15.34 -24.10
C ASP A 198 7.89 -16.38 -25.11
N LYS A 199 7.17 -17.42 -24.65
CA LYS A 199 6.49 -18.39 -25.53
C LYS A 199 5.44 -17.73 -26.42
N MET A 200 4.65 -16.78 -25.90
CA MET A 200 3.66 -16.05 -26.70
C MET A 200 4.31 -15.14 -27.74
N VAL A 201 5.41 -14.47 -27.40
CA VAL A 201 6.19 -13.65 -28.34
C VAL A 201 6.79 -14.52 -29.44
N LYS A 202 7.41 -15.65 -29.09
CA LYS A 202 7.99 -16.59 -30.07
C LYS A 202 6.92 -17.13 -31.03
N LYS A 203 5.73 -17.50 -30.52
CA LYS A 203 4.62 -17.98 -31.35
C LYS A 203 4.13 -16.92 -32.35
N ARG A 204 4.00 -15.66 -31.91
CA ARG A 204 3.62 -14.53 -32.79
C ARG A 204 4.65 -14.27 -33.88
N TRP A 205 5.93 -14.32 -33.54
CA TRP A 205 7.03 -14.17 -34.50
C TRP A 205 7.00 -15.24 -35.60
N LEU A 206 6.81 -16.50 -35.23
CA LEU A 206 6.72 -17.60 -36.20
C LEU A 206 5.50 -17.50 -37.13
N GLN A 207 4.43 -16.83 -36.70
CA GLN A 207 3.22 -16.60 -37.50
C GLN A 207 3.31 -15.38 -38.43
N THR A 208 4.24 -14.45 -38.18
CA THR A 208 4.45 -13.25 -39.02
C THR A 208 5.58 -13.44 -40.03
N ALA A 209 6.40 -14.48 -39.88
CA ALA A 209 7.50 -14.83 -40.78
C ALA A 209 7.11 -15.89 -41.83
N ALA A 210 5.86 -16.36 -41.84
CA ALA A 210 5.26 -17.23 -42.85
C ALA A 210 4.26 -16.42 -43.68
#